data_AF-A0A9X1CFP0-F1
#
_entry.id   AF-A0A9X1CFP0-F1
#
_cell.length_a   1.000
_cell.length_b   1.000
_cell.length_c   1.000
_cell.angle_alpha   90.00
_cell.angle_beta   90.00
_cell.angle_gamma   90.00
#
_symmetry.space_group_name_H-M   'P 1'
#
loop_
_entity.id
_entity.type
_entity.pdbx_description
1 polymer ?
#
loop_
_entity_poly.entity_id
_entity_poly.type
_entity_poly.pdbx_seq_one_letter_code
_entity_poly.pdbx_strand_id
1 'polypeptide(L)'
;MDNKQLITFKLAAETLNFTKTASILNFAQSSVTAPSHPLAMKSEVFLSDIEHETLLLTETGCSYRTLLENACHSVKVYPVNKFEFGSIEAIKQCVIAGIGIAALPTMVVEQDIKLGEIVELKWDITIPPIFTHIAWHKDKWMTQPLKHFIELTQKSFREKLIQQ
;
A
#
# COMPACT_ATOMS: atom_id res chain seq x y z
N MET A 1 -15.92 7.20 13.29
CA MET A 1 -15.02 6.11 12.84
C MET A 1 -15.25 5.92 11.37
N ASP A 2 -14.18 5.99 10.58
CA ASP A 2 -14.25 5.86 9.12
C ASP A 2 -14.62 4.41 8.74
N ASN A 3 -15.45 4.24 7.71
CA ASN A 3 -16.04 2.94 7.33
C ASN A 3 -14.95 1.90 6.98
N LYS A 4 -13.78 2.37 6.53
CA LYS A 4 -12.61 1.54 6.22
C LYS A 4 -11.87 1.02 7.46
N GLN A 5 -11.85 1.76 8.57
CA GLN A 5 -11.32 1.24 9.84
C GLN A 5 -12.22 0.13 10.37
N LEU A 6 -13.55 0.28 10.20
CA LEU A 6 -14.52 -0.76 10.53
C LEU A 6 -14.38 -1.98 9.62
N ILE A 7 -14.16 -1.82 8.32
CA ILE A 7 -13.96 -2.94 7.38
C ILE A 7 -12.61 -3.63 7.62
N THR A 8 -11.53 -2.88 7.83
CA THR A 8 -10.21 -3.47 8.13
C THR A 8 -10.24 -4.16 9.49
N PHE A 9 -10.87 -3.56 10.50
CA PHE A 9 -11.02 -4.17 11.82
C PHE A 9 -11.94 -5.39 11.77
N LYS A 10 -13.08 -5.30 11.08
CA LYS A 10 -14.00 -6.42 10.86
C LYS A 10 -13.31 -7.54 10.11
N LEU A 11 -12.61 -7.26 9.01
CA LEU A 11 -11.94 -8.26 8.22
C LEU A 11 -10.70 -8.81 8.93
N ALA A 12 -9.96 -7.99 9.69
CA ALA A 12 -8.91 -8.46 10.59
C ALA A 12 -9.47 -9.32 11.73
N ALA A 13 -10.67 -9.03 12.24
CA ALA A 13 -11.36 -9.82 13.25
C ALA A 13 -11.97 -11.11 12.68
N GLU A 14 -12.46 -11.10 11.44
CA GLU A 14 -13.02 -12.26 10.73
C GLU A 14 -11.91 -13.20 10.22
N THR A 15 -10.83 -12.63 9.71
CA THR A 15 -9.68 -13.39 9.22
C THR A 15 -8.70 -13.76 10.33
N LEU A 16 -8.78 -13.07 11.48
CA LEU A 16 -7.85 -13.08 12.61
C LEU A 16 -6.40 -12.81 12.20
N ASN A 17 -6.18 -12.28 10.99
CA ASN A 17 -4.88 -12.28 10.32
C ASN A 17 -4.68 -10.99 9.52
N PHE A 18 -3.76 -10.12 9.95
CA PHE A 18 -3.48 -8.88 9.23
C PHE A 18 -2.74 -9.08 7.90
N THR A 19 -1.95 -10.15 7.71
CA THR A 19 -1.28 -10.43 6.42
C THR A 19 -2.23 -11.04 5.40
N LYS A 20 -3.25 -11.80 5.83
CA LYS A 20 -4.34 -12.25 4.96
C LYS A 20 -5.40 -11.18 4.79
N THR A 21 -5.67 -10.36 5.80
CA THR A 21 -6.43 -9.11 5.61
C THR A 21 -5.72 -8.26 4.58
N ALA A 22 -4.39 -8.15 4.69
CA ALA A 22 -3.55 -7.49 3.71
C ALA A 22 -3.68 -8.16 2.35
N SER A 23 -3.52 -9.47 2.22
CA SER A 23 -3.60 -10.15 0.92
C SER A 23 -5.03 -10.19 0.32
N ILE A 24 -6.08 -10.35 1.13
CA ILE A 24 -7.50 -10.32 0.73
C ILE A 24 -7.91 -8.92 0.30
N LEU A 25 -7.45 -7.91 1.02
CA LEU A 25 -7.60 -6.50 0.63
C LEU A 25 -6.52 -6.06 -0.35
N ASN A 26 -5.68 -6.99 -0.80
CA ASN A 26 -4.60 -6.80 -1.75
C ASN A 26 -3.68 -5.60 -1.37
N PHE A 27 -3.08 -5.52 -0.19
CA PHE A 27 -2.15 -4.46 0.24
C PHE A 27 -0.84 -4.41 -0.59
N ALA A 28 -0.82 -5.05 -1.76
CA ALA A 28 0.04 -4.68 -2.85
C ALA A 28 -0.01 -3.16 -3.04
N GLN A 29 1.13 -2.61 -3.42
CA GLN A 29 1.22 -1.20 -3.73
C GLN A 29 0.69 -1.01 -5.15
N SER A 30 -0.50 -0.43 -5.28
CA SER A 30 -1.03 0.02 -6.55
C SER A 30 -0.50 1.42 -6.81
N SER A 31 0.19 1.58 -7.94
CA SER A 31 0.46 2.90 -8.47
C SER A 31 -0.77 3.41 -9.19
N VAL A 32 -1.27 4.58 -8.81
CA VAL A 32 -2.60 5.05 -9.17
C VAL A 32 -2.60 6.50 -9.63
N THR A 33 -3.56 6.84 -10.49
CA THR A 33 -3.78 8.20 -11.00
C THR A 33 -5.25 8.48 -11.36
N ALA A 34 -5.52 9.74 -11.70
CA ALA A 34 -6.66 10.25 -12.47
C ALA A 34 -7.07 9.40 -13.70
N PRO A 35 -8.34 9.00 -13.97
CA PRO A 35 -8.71 8.51 -15.30
C PRO A 35 -8.41 9.50 -16.44
N SER A 36 -8.41 10.81 -16.12
CA SER A 36 -8.07 11.89 -17.05
C SER A 36 -6.56 12.06 -17.27
N HIS A 37 -5.71 11.39 -16.49
CA HIS A 37 -4.26 11.53 -16.57
C HIS A 37 -3.71 10.84 -17.83
N PRO A 38 -2.75 11.43 -18.57
CA PRO A 38 -2.21 10.83 -19.80
C PRO A 38 -1.70 9.40 -19.63
N LEU A 39 -1.01 9.12 -18.52
CA LEU A 39 -0.50 7.77 -18.22
C LEU A 39 -1.59 6.71 -17.97
N ALA A 40 -2.83 7.10 -17.65
CA ALA A 40 -3.93 6.16 -17.49
C ALA A 40 -4.32 5.48 -18.81
N MET A 41 -4.01 6.11 -19.95
CA MET A 41 -4.31 5.57 -21.29
C MET A 41 -3.19 4.70 -21.85
N LYS A 42 -2.02 4.64 -21.19
CA LYS A 42 -0.91 3.82 -21.66
C LYS A 42 -1.15 2.34 -21.35
N SER A 43 -0.77 1.47 -22.29
CA SER A 43 -0.81 0.02 -22.08
C SER A 43 0.23 -0.47 -21.07
N GLU A 44 1.33 0.27 -20.93
CA GLU A 44 2.45 0.00 -20.05
C GLU A 44 3.09 1.34 -19.64
N VAL A 45 3.49 1.45 -18.38
CA VAL A 45 4.08 2.66 -17.79
C VAL A 45 5.45 2.33 -17.24
N PHE A 46 6.46 3.06 -17.70
CA PHE A 46 7.83 2.93 -17.24
C PHE A 46 8.11 3.95 -16.14
N LEU A 47 9.10 3.67 -15.28
CA LEU A 47 9.54 4.66 -14.28
C LEU A 47 9.99 5.98 -14.92
N SER A 48 10.57 5.96 -16.12
CA SER A 48 10.92 7.20 -16.83
C SER A 48 9.70 8.07 -17.17
N ASP A 49 8.51 7.47 -17.31
CA ASP A 49 7.28 8.21 -17.61
C ASP A 49 6.84 9.11 -16.46
N ILE A 50 7.28 8.82 -15.22
CA ILE A 50 6.90 9.59 -14.03
C ILE A 50 7.95 10.64 -13.62
N GLU A 51 9.05 10.76 -14.37
CA GLU A 51 10.15 11.68 -14.03
C GLU A 51 9.68 13.15 -14.00
N HIS A 52 8.79 13.53 -14.91
CA HIS A 52 8.25 14.88 -15.02
C HIS A 52 6.83 15.02 -14.46
N GLU A 53 6.31 13.97 -13.85
CA GLU A 53 4.99 13.96 -13.25
C GLU A 53 5.04 14.38 -11.78
N THR A 54 3.89 14.77 -11.24
CA THR A 54 3.75 15.03 -9.80
C THR A 54 3.59 13.72 -9.04
N LEU A 55 4.53 13.41 -8.15
CA LEU A 55 4.40 12.31 -7.21
C LEU A 55 3.83 12.77 -5.87
N LEU A 56 2.79 12.07 -5.44
CA LEU A 56 2.13 12.23 -4.14
C LEU A 56 2.62 11.12 -3.22
N LEU A 57 3.35 11.51 -2.18
CA LEU A 57 4.11 10.59 -1.32
C LEU A 57 3.65 10.70 0.13
N THR A 58 3.76 9.58 0.85
CA THR A 58 3.68 9.57 2.31
C THR A 58 4.96 10.15 2.92
N GLU A 59 4.96 10.35 4.24
CA GLU A 59 6.15 10.80 4.98
C GLU A 59 7.37 9.91 4.75
N THR A 60 8.55 10.53 4.85
CA THR A 60 9.83 9.84 4.70
C THR A 60 9.95 8.70 5.74
N GLY A 61 10.46 7.54 5.31
CA GLY A 61 10.56 6.35 6.17
C GLY A 61 9.35 5.42 6.11
N CYS A 62 8.28 5.78 5.40
CA CYS A 62 7.21 4.84 5.07
C CYS A 62 7.74 3.75 4.12
N SER A 63 7.45 2.48 4.42
CA SER A 63 7.92 1.33 3.64
C SER A 63 7.54 1.41 2.15
N TYR A 64 6.30 1.81 1.86
CA TYR A 64 5.79 1.95 0.49
C TYR A 64 6.54 3.03 -0.31
N ARG A 65 6.80 4.19 0.31
CA ARG A 65 7.60 5.25 -0.31
C ARG A 65 9.03 4.79 -0.57
N THR A 66 9.63 4.14 0.42
CA THR A 66 11.02 3.65 0.32
C THR A 66 11.17 2.67 -0.85
N LEU A 67 10.20 1.78 -1.05
CA LEU A 67 10.20 0.85 -2.18
C LEU A 67 10.11 1.57 -3.53
N LEU A 68 9.21 2.55 -3.65
CA LEU A 68 9.07 3.36 -4.86
C LEU A 68 10.35 4.15 -5.16
N GLU A 69 10.92 4.82 -4.17
CA GLU A 69 12.15 5.60 -4.32
C GLU A 69 13.33 4.69 -4.71
N ASN A 70 13.46 3.51 -4.10
CA ASN A 70 14.48 2.53 -4.46
C ASN A 70 14.32 2.03 -5.90
N ALA A 71 13.07 1.78 -6.33
CA ALA A 71 12.79 1.39 -7.71
C ALA A 71 13.23 2.49 -8.69
N CYS A 72 12.86 3.75 -8.43
CA CYS A 72 13.29 4.91 -9.23
C CYS A 72 14.82 5.04 -9.29
N HIS A 73 15.50 4.94 -8.13
CA HIS A 73 16.95 5.03 -8.05
C HIS A 73 17.67 3.92 -8.83
N SER A 74 17.13 2.69 -8.83
CA SER A 74 17.74 1.55 -9.53
C SER A 74 17.87 1.77 -11.04
N VAL A 75 16.98 2.60 -11.62
CA VAL A 75 16.97 2.97 -13.04
C VAL A 75 17.38 4.42 -13.28
N LYS A 76 17.90 5.11 -12.25
CA LYS A 76 18.36 6.52 -12.30
C LYS A 76 17.28 7.51 -12.73
N VAL A 77 16.03 7.25 -12.35
CA VAL A 77 14.91 8.18 -12.52
C VAL A 77 14.76 9.01 -11.24
N TYR A 78 14.63 10.33 -11.39
CA TYR A 78 14.50 11.25 -10.27
C TYR A 78 13.28 12.16 -10.46
N PRO A 79 12.10 11.75 -9.95
CA PRO A 79 10.87 12.54 -10.08
C PRO A 79 11.06 13.97 -9.58
N VAL A 80 10.81 14.95 -10.46
CA VAL A 80 11.14 16.36 -10.21
C VAL A 80 10.16 17.04 -9.26
N ASN A 81 8.89 16.64 -9.29
CA ASN A 81 7.81 17.22 -8.49
C ASN A 81 7.32 16.20 -7.45
N LYS A 82 7.51 16.51 -6.16
CA LYS A 82 7.12 15.64 -5.04
C LYS A 82 6.33 16.43 -4.01
N PHE A 83 5.15 15.95 -3.65
CA PHE A 83 4.36 16.44 -2.53
C PHE A 83 4.26 15.38 -1.46
N GLU A 84 4.53 15.79 -0.21
CA GLU A 84 4.48 14.92 0.96
C GLU A 84 3.20 15.17 1.76
N PHE A 85 2.57 14.08 2.22
CA PHE A 85 1.35 14.13 3.01
C PHE A 85 1.46 13.18 4.22
N GLY A 86 0.94 13.64 5.36
CA GLY A 86 0.80 12.81 6.58
C GLY A 86 -0.41 11.88 6.59
N SER A 87 -1.24 11.90 5.53
CA SER A 87 -2.47 11.09 5.44
C SER A 87 -2.59 10.42 4.09
N ILE A 88 -2.76 9.09 4.10
CA ILE A 88 -3.03 8.30 2.91
C ILE A 88 -4.36 8.72 2.25
N GLU A 89 -5.37 9.08 3.04
CA GLU A 89 -6.65 9.55 2.48
C GLU A 89 -6.49 10.91 1.79
N ALA A 90 -5.64 11.79 2.31
CA ALA A 90 -5.34 13.06 1.63
C ALA A 90 -4.67 12.83 0.27
N ILE A 91 -3.69 11.92 0.21
CA ILE A 91 -3.05 11.51 -1.05
C ILE A 91 -4.11 10.99 -2.03
N LYS A 92 -5.00 10.10 -1.59
CA LYS A 92 -6.05 9.53 -2.43
C LYS A 92 -6.97 10.60 -3.01
N GLN A 93 -7.38 11.58 -2.20
CA GLN A 93 -8.21 12.69 -2.69
C GLN A 93 -7.46 13.57 -3.70
N CYS A 94 -6.15 13.79 -3.52
CA CYS A 94 -5.32 14.47 -4.50
C CYS A 94 -5.21 13.68 -5.82
N VAL A 95 -5.11 12.35 -5.74
CA VAL A 95 -5.16 11.47 -6.92
C VAL A 95 -6.48 11.65 -7.66
N ILE A 96 -7.63 11.53 -6.98
CA ILE A 96 -8.97 11.69 -7.58
C ILE A 96 -9.12 13.08 -8.23
N ALA A 97 -8.58 14.12 -7.60
CA ALA A 97 -8.57 15.48 -8.14
C ALA A 97 -7.63 15.67 -9.35
N GLY A 98 -6.88 14.64 -9.76
CA GLY A 98 -5.97 14.68 -10.91
C GLY A 98 -4.67 15.44 -10.65
N ILE A 99 -4.28 15.63 -9.38
CA ILE A 99 -3.08 16.40 -9.02
C ILE A 99 -1.79 15.67 -9.39
N GLY A 100 -1.82 14.33 -9.39
CA GLY A 100 -0.66 13.53 -9.72
C GLY A 100 -0.85 12.04 -9.50
N ILE A 101 0.27 11.36 -9.36
CA ILE A 101 0.40 9.91 -9.25
C ILE A 101 0.80 9.57 -7.83
N ALA A 102 0.22 8.51 -7.27
CA ALA A 102 0.60 8.01 -5.95
C ALA A 102 0.84 6.51 -6.01
N ALA A 103 1.63 6.01 -5.06
CA ALA A 103 1.76 4.59 -4.83
C ALA A 103 1.13 4.27 -3.48
N LEU A 104 -0.09 3.72 -3.52
CA LEU A 104 -0.96 3.48 -2.37
C LEU A 104 -1.24 1.99 -2.19
N PRO A 105 -1.50 1.51 -0.96
CA PRO A 105 -1.99 0.14 -0.78
C PRO A 105 -3.31 -0.06 -1.55
N THR A 106 -3.47 -1.15 -2.30
CA THR A 106 -4.68 -1.36 -3.14
C THR A 106 -5.97 -1.27 -2.31
N MET A 107 -5.95 -1.73 -1.06
CA MET A 107 -7.10 -1.62 -0.13
C MET A 107 -7.67 -0.21 0.03
N VAL A 108 -6.81 0.81 -0.13
CA VAL A 108 -7.19 2.20 0.05
C VAL A 108 -7.97 2.68 -1.16
N VAL A 109 -7.64 2.16 -2.34
CA VAL A 109 -8.08 2.64 -3.66
C VAL A 109 -9.04 1.70 -4.35
N GLU A 110 -9.25 0.47 -3.85
CA GLU A 110 -10.03 -0.58 -4.50
C GLU A 110 -11.46 -0.11 -4.84
N GLN A 111 -12.13 0.56 -3.90
CA GLN A 111 -13.48 1.07 -4.13
C GLN A 111 -13.48 2.18 -5.18
N ASP A 112 -12.52 3.10 -5.09
CA ASP A 112 -12.37 4.24 -5.99
C ASP A 112 -12.02 3.76 -7.43
N ILE A 113 -11.27 2.66 -7.55
CA ILE A 113 -11.03 1.96 -8.83
C ILE A 113 -12.31 1.33 -9.38
N LYS A 114 -13.10 0.64 -8.54
CA LYS A 114 -14.39 0.05 -8.96
C LYS A 114 -15.39 1.10 -9.43
N LEU A 115 -15.34 2.30 -8.85
CA LEU A 115 -16.16 3.44 -9.25
C LEU A 115 -15.62 4.17 -10.49
N GLY A 116 -14.40 3.84 -10.94
CA GLY A 116 -13.75 4.50 -12.06
C GLY A 116 -13.25 5.91 -11.75
N GLU A 117 -13.10 6.26 -10.47
CA GLU A 117 -12.55 7.54 -10.00
C GLU A 117 -11.02 7.52 -9.95
N ILE A 118 -10.43 6.32 -9.84
CA ILE A 118 -9.00 6.07 -9.86
C ILE A 118 -8.69 4.99 -10.90
N VAL A 119 -7.56 5.13 -11.58
CA VAL A 119 -7.00 4.10 -12.46
C VAL A 119 -5.69 3.58 -11.88
N GLU A 120 -5.55 2.25 -11.84
CA GLU A 120 -4.29 1.59 -11.55
C GLU A 120 -3.40 1.58 -12.81
N LEU A 121 -2.16 2.05 -12.63
CA LEU A 121 -1.16 2.11 -13.69
C LEU A 121 -0.48 0.74 -13.83
N LYS A 122 -0.28 0.31 -15.09
CA LYS A 122 0.39 -0.95 -15.42
C LYS A 122 1.90 -0.74 -15.48
N TRP A 123 2.57 -0.82 -14.33
CA TRP A 123 4.00 -0.59 -14.22
C TRP A 123 4.80 -1.81 -14.70
N ASP A 124 5.97 -1.58 -15.28
CA ASP A 124 6.91 -2.65 -15.65
C ASP A 124 7.64 -3.26 -14.43
N ILE A 125 7.52 -2.63 -13.24
CA ILE A 125 8.29 -3.04 -12.07
C ILE A 125 7.56 -4.06 -11.20
N THR A 126 8.33 -4.98 -10.65
CA THR A 126 7.88 -5.85 -9.55
C THR A 126 8.34 -5.26 -8.23
N ILE A 127 7.40 -4.83 -7.40
CA ILE A 127 7.69 -4.36 -6.04
C ILE A 127 7.71 -5.57 -5.10
N PRO A 128 8.77 -5.77 -4.28
CA PRO A 128 8.82 -6.89 -3.35
C PRO A 128 7.73 -6.76 -2.28
N PRO A 129 7.25 -7.89 -1.73
CA PRO A 129 6.24 -7.88 -0.69
C PRO A 129 6.75 -7.20 0.58
N ILE A 130 5.87 -6.44 1.23
CA ILE A 130 6.14 -5.87 2.55
C ILE A 130 5.68 -6.87 3.62
N PHE A 131 6.57 -7.14 4.57
CA PHE A 131 6.29 -8.05 5.68
C PHE A 131 5.92 -7.30 6.95
N THR A 132 4.81 -7.71 7.56
CA THR A 132 4.41 -7.24 8.89
C THR A 132 5.11 -8.06 9.96
N HIS A 133 5.79 -7.38 10.88
CA HIS A 133 6.50 -8.00 12.00
C HIS A 133 5.85 -7.62 13.33
N ILE A 134 5.91 -8.53 14.30
CA ILE A 134 5.59 -8.24 15.70
C ILE A 134 6.92 -8.08 16.43
N ALA A 135 7.12 -6.94 17.09
CA ALA A 135 8.35 -6.63 17.81
C ALA A 135 8.07 -6.40 19.31
N TRP A 136 9.02 -6.80 20.15
CA TRP A 136 8.99 -6.54 21.59
C TRP A 136 10.43 -6.34 22.11
N HIS A 137 10.56 -5.64 23.24
CA HIS A 137 11.86 -5.44 23.89
C HIS A 137 12.40 -6.78 24.41
N LYS A 138 13.73 -6.97 24.38
CA LYS A 138 14.38 -8.21 24.87
C LYS A 138 14.02 -8.55 26.33
N ASP A 139 13.80 -7.52 27.15
CA ASP A 139 13.48 -7.66 28.57
C ASP A 139 11.95 -7.66 28.83
N LYS A 140 11.13 -7.73 27.77
CA LYS A 140 9.67 -7.76 27.90
C LYS A 140 9.24 -9.06 28.57
N TRP A 141 8.59 -8.97 29.72
CA TRP A 141 7.98 -10.13 30.37
C TRP A 141 6.90 -10.73 29.48
N MET A 142 7.09 -11.99 29.09
CA MET A 142 6.21 -12.70 28.17
C MET A 142 5.15 -13.49 28.94
N THR A 143 4.05 -12.85 29.29
CA THR A 143 2.91 -13.49 29.99
C THR A 143 2.24 -14.55 29.12
N GLN A 144 1.53 -15.50 29.74
CA GLN A 144 0.80 -16.53 28.98
C GLN A 144 -0.25 -15.96 28.01
N PRO A 145 -1.05 -14.93 28.38
CA PRO A 145 -1.93 -14.27 27.43
C PRO A 145 -1.20 -13.63 26.26
N LEU A 146 -0.03 -13.01 26.49
CA LEU A 146 0.74 -12.38 25.40
C LEU A 146 1.35 -13.43 24.46
N LYS A 147 1.84 -14.56 24.99
CA LYS A 147 2.28 -15.70 24.16
C LYS A 147 1.14 -16.22 23.30
N HIS A 148 -0.02 -16.47 23.91
CA HIS A 148 -1.21 -16.90 23.18
C HIS A 148 -1.64 -15.87 22.14
N PHE A 149 -1.59 -14.57 22.45
CA PHE A 149 -1.89 -13.53 21.47
C PHE A 149 -0.91 -13.57 20.28
N ILE A 150 0.40 -13.68 20.53
CA ILE A 150 1.42 -13.79 19.49
C ILE A 150 1.20 -15.06 18.67
N GLU A 151 0.96 -16.20 19.30
CA GLU A 151 0.71 -17.48 18.63
C GLU A 151 -0.57 -17.44 17.80
N LEU A 152 -1.68 -16.93 18.34
CA LEU A 152 -2.93 -16.76 17.61
C LEU A 152 -2.75 -15.81 16.43
N THR A 153 -2.04 -14.70 16.62
CA THR A 153 -1.68 -13.78 15.55
C THR A 153 -0.86 -14.54 14.50
N GLN A 154 0.29 -15.12 14.84
CA GLN A 154 1.13 -15.83 13.88
C GLN A 154 0.44 -17.04 13.20
N LYS A 155 -0.37 -17.81 13.92
CA LYS A 155 -1.12 -18.96 13.39
C LYS A 155 -2.16 -18.51 12.38
N SER A 156 -2.94 -17.50 12.77
CA SER A 156 -3.91 -16.90 11.87
C SER A 156 -3.23 -16.42 10.60
N PHE A 157 -2.00 -15.87 10.73
CA PHE A 157 -1.08 -15.43 9.67
C PHE A 157 -0.49 -16.54 8.80
N ARG A 158 -0.11 -17.69 9.36
CA ARG A 158 0.58 -18.80 8.66
C ARG A 158 -0.33 -19.84 8.00
N GLU A 159 -1.43 -20.25 8.63
CA GLU A 159 -2.23 -21.41 8.18
C GLU A 159 -2.96 -21.24 6.84
N LYS A 160 -2.92 -20.04 6.25
CA LYS A 160 -3.65 -19.72 5.01
C LYS A 160 -2.73 -19.34 3.83
N LEU A 161 -1.43 -19.61 3.93
CA LEU A 161 -0.45 -19.52 2.82
C LEU A 161 -0.30 -20.83 2.03
N ILE A 162 -0.84 -21.96 2.51
CA ILE A 162 -0.67 -23.32 1.91
C ILE A 162 -1.91 -23.77 1.10
N GLN A 163 -2.96 -22.95 1.01
CA GLN A 163 -4.16 -23.24 0.19
C GLN A 163 -4.35 -22.20 -0.93
N GLN A 164 -3.34 -22.07 -1.79
CA GLN A 164 -3.48 -21.48 -3.12
C GLN A 164 -2.85 -22.43 -4.14
#